data_AF-A0A5M3WD88-F1
#
_entry.id   AF-A0A5M3WD88-F1
#
_cell.length_a   1.000
_cell.length_b   1.000
_cell.length_c   1.000
_cell.angle_alpha   90.00
_cell.angle_beta   90.00
_cell.angle_gamma   90.00
#
_symmetry.space_group_name_H-M   'P 1'
#
loop_
_entity.id
_entity.type
_entity.pdbx_description
1 polymer ?
#
loop_
_entity_poly.entity_id
_entity_poly.type
_entity_poly.pdbx_seq_one_letter_code
_entity_poly.pdbx_strand_id
1 'polypeptide(L)'
;METALKILLGLYILQALIKFINFFVVPCDARIERIAAVYSGEGRFIKMFDDILLVLMAVLVALQAAVGLEHLSFITGLGLTLTQVFFHRFDQPLGADRSPAPPVMPIKSLSYASQAAPRRGWRELLIQTALFVWALAMLITQSA
;
A
#
# COMPACT_ATOMS: atom_id res chain seq x y z
N MET A 1 7.29 12.93 -22.47
CA MET A 1 6.53 11.76 -21.96
C MET A 1 7.24 11.16 -20.76
N GLU A 2 8.55 10.91 -20.87
CA GLU A 2 9.41 10.41 -19.79
C GLU A 2 9.37 11.26 -18.51
N THR A 3 9.51 12.59 -18.58
CA THR A 3 9.48 13.47 -17.39
C THR A 3 8.16 13.38 -16.63
N ALA A 4 7.03 13.35 -17.34
CA ALA A 4 5.70 13.25 -16.72
C ALA A 4 5.53 11.89 -16.02
N LEU A 5 6.01 10.81 -16.63
CA LEU A 5 6.03 9.47 -16.02
C LEU A 5 6.92 9.45 -14.77
N LYS A 6 8.12 10.05 -14.82
CA LYS A 6 9.03 10.18 -13.67
C LYS A 6 8.38 10.93 -12.51
N ILE A 7 7.71 12.06 -12.78
CA ILE A 7 6.97 12.82 -11.77
C ILE A 7 5.85 11.98 -11.15
N LEU A 8 5.04 11.32 -11.99
CA LEU A 8 3.89 10.53 -11.53
C LEU A 8 4.33 9.34 -10.66
N LEU A 9 5.38 8.61 -11.08
CA LEU A 9 5.98 7.52 -10.31
C LEU A 9 6.60 8.02 -9.00
N GLY A 10 7.29 9.16 -9.03
CA GLY A 10 7.86 9.78 -7.83
C GLY A 10 6.80 10.14 -6.80
N LEU A 11 5.69 10.77 -7.24
CA LEU A 11 4.55 11.10 -6.37
C LEU A 11 3.88 9.84 -5.80
N TYR A 12 3.69 8.81 -6.61
CA TYR A 12 3.13 7.53 -6.16
C TYR A 12 3.99 6.88 -5.08
N ILE A 13 5.31 6.78 -5.31
CA ILE A 13 6.26 6.22 -4.34
C ILE A 13 6.25 7.04 -3.05
N LEU A 14 6.29 8.38 -3.16
CA LEU A 14 6.28 9.26 -2.00
C LEU A 14 5.01 9.09 -1.16
N GLN A 15 3.86 9.01 -1.81
CA GLN A 15 2.58 8.78 -1.14
C GLN A 15 2.57 7.44 -0.36
N ALA A 16 3.13 6.38 -0.95
CA ALA A 16 3.21 5.08 -0.30
C ALA A 16 4.15 5.10 0.93
N LEU A 17 5.30 5.77 0.80
CA LEU A 17 6.25 5.94 1.91
C LEU A 17 5.66 6.73 3.08
N ILE A 18 4.93 7.82 2.79
CA ILE A 18 4.23 8.60 3.82
C ILE A 18 3.22 7.72 4.56
N LYS A 19 2.48 6.86 3.84
CA LYS A 19 1.53 5.94 4.45
C LYS A 19 2.22 4.96 5.40
N PHE A 20 3.39 4.43 5.02
CA PHE A 20 4.17 3.54 5.87
C PHE A 20 4.68 4.23 7.13
N ILE A 21 5.19 5.45 7.03
CA ILE A 21 5.61 6.23 8.20
C ILE A 21 4.42 6.47 9.14
N ASN A 22 3.26 6.83 8.59
CA ASN A 22 2.04 7.05 9.38
C ASN A 22 1.60 5.81 10.17
N PHE A 23 1.86 4.59 9.67
CA PHE A 23 1.56 3.37 10.45
C PHE A 23 2.33 3.30 11.77
N PHE A 24 3.55 3.87 11.85
CA PHE A 24 4.38 3.79 13.05
C PHE A 24 4.31 5.03 13.94
N VAL A 25 4.02 6.20 13.36
CA VAL A 25 4.02 7.48 14.09
C VAL A 25 2.65 7.81 14.69
N VAL A 26 1.55 7.48 14.00
CA VAL A 26 0.20 7.82 14.45
C VAL A 26 -0.21 6.94 15.64
N PRO A 27 -0.86 7.44 16.70
CA PRO A 27 -1.36 6.60 17.79
C PRO A 27 -2.36 5.54 17.33
N CYS A 28 -2.44 4.41 18.05
CA CYS A 28 -3.32 3.29 17.68
C CYS A 28 -4.80 3.70 17.59
N ASP A 29 -5.28 4.44 18.59
CA ASP A 29 -6.69 4.81 18.67
C ASP A 29 -7.10 5.69 17.47
N ALA A 30 -6.24 6.64 17.11
CA ALA A 30 -6.45 7.48 15.92
C ALA A 30 -6.42 6.67 14.60
N ARG A 31 -5.61 5.61 14.50
CA ARG A 31 -5.63 4.72 13.33
C ARG A 31 -6.92 3.90 13.27
N ILE A 32 -7.39 3.39 14.41
CA ILE A 32 -8.64 2.63 14.52
C ILE A 32 -9.85 3.52 14.20
N GLU A 33 -9.87 4.76 14.67
CA GLU A 33 -10.91 5.74 14.35
C GLU A 33 -10.94 6.05 12.84
N ARG A 34 -9.77 6.31 12.24
CA ARG A 34 -9.67 6.58 10.79
C ARG A 34 -10.18 5.42 9.96
N ILE A 35 -9.79 4.19 10.28
CA ILE A 35 -10.27 3.03 9.52
C ILE A 35 -11.76 2.79 9.75
N ALA A 36 -12.29 3.06 10.95
CA ALA A 36 -13.72 3.02 11.23
C ALA A 36 -14.50 4.02 10.36
N ALA A 37 -14.00 5.25 10.23
CA ALA A 37 -14.60 6.27 9.37
C ALA A 37 -14.58 5.88 7.89
N VAL A 38 -13.53 5.20 7.41
CA VAL A 38 -13.45 4.71 6.03
C VAL A 38 -14.52 3.64 5.74
N TYR A 39 -14.86 2.80 6.73
CA TYR A 39 -15.87 1.75 6.58
C TYR A 39 -17.30 2.19 6.94
N SER A 40 -17.52 3.39 7.49
CA SER A 40 -18.86 3.86 7.89
C SER A 40 -19.78 4.13 6.70
N GLY A 41 -19.23 4.47 5.53
CA GLY A 41 -19.97 4.72 4.29
C GLY A 41 -20.21 3.49 3.41
N GLU A 42 -20.46 2.32 4.02
CA GLU A 42 -20.69 1.03 3.34
C GLU A 42 -19.52 0.57 2.43
N GLY A 43 -18.32 1.13 2.63
CA GLY A 43 -17.15 0.81 1.82
C GLY A 43 -17.18 1.37 0.39
N ARG A 44 -18.15 2.24 0.03
CA ARG A 44 -18.21 2.89 -1.29
C ARG A 44 -16.95 3.73 -1.58
N PHE A 45 -16.43 4.43 -0.58
CA PHE A 45 -15.18 5.18 -0.70
C PHE A 45 -13.99 4.26 -1.01
N ILE A 46 -13.91 3.10 -0.35
CA ILE A 46 -12.86 2.11 -0.60
C ILE A 46 -12.92 1.60 -2.03
N LYS A 47 -14.11 1.18 -2.50
CA LYS A 47 -14.29 0.67 -3.86
C LYS A 47 -13.89 1.70 -4.91
N MET A 48 -14.36 2.94 -4.78
CA MET A 48 -14.01 4.03 -5.70
C MET A 48 -12.50 4.31 -5.69
N PHE A 49 -11.88 4.30 -4.51
CA PHE A 49 -10.44 4.50 -4.38
C PHE A 49 -9.64 3.35 -5.02
N ASP A 50 -10.08 2.11 -4.83
CA ASP A 50 -9.48 0.92 -5.45
C ASP A 50 -9.61 0.97 -6.98
N ASP A 51 -10.76 1.40 -7.51
CA ASP A 51 -10.97 1.57 -8.95
C ASP A 51 -10.05 2.66 -9.53
N ILE A 52 -9.92 3.80 -8.85
CA ILE A 52 -9.00 4.88 -9.25
C ILE A 52 -7.56 4.38 -9.25
N LEU A 53 -7.15 3.66 -8.21
CA LEU A 53 -5.81 3.08 -8.12
C LEU A 53 -5.56 2.06 -9.23
N LEU A 54 -6.55 1.23 -9.55
CA LEU A 54 -6.46 0.24 -10.62
C LEU A 54 -6.23 0.93 -11.97
N VAL A 55 -7.01 1.97 -12.27
CA VAL A 55 -6.83 2.78 -13.48
C VAL A 55 -5.46 3.43 -13.51
N LEU A 56 -5.00 4.01 -12.40
CA LEU A 56 -3.66 4.61 -12.29
C LEU A 56 -2.56 3.59 -12.55
N MET A 57 -2.65 2.39 -11.97
CA MET A 57 -1.69 1.30 -12.20
C MET A 57 -1.67 0.88 -13.67
N ALA A 58 -2.84 0.74 -14.31
CA ALA A 58 -2.93 0.40 -15.73
C ALA A 58 -2.27 1.47 -16.62
N VAL A 59 -2.49 2.76 -16.33
CA VAL A 59 -1.84 3.88 -17.03
C VAL A 59 -0.33 3.85 -16.84
N LEU A 60 0.16 3.64 -15.61
CA LEU A 60 1.59 3.55 -15.33
C LEU A 60 2.26 2.38 -16.04
N VAL A 61 1.60 1.22 -16.13
CA VAL A 61 2.09 0.06 -16.88
C VAL A 61 2.13 0.36 -18.37
N ALA A 62 1.07 0.94 -18.94
CA ALA A 62 1.02 1.31 -20.35
C ALA A 62 2.11 2.33 -20.73
N LEU A 63 2.33 3.34 -19.87
CA LEU A 63 3.39 4.33 -20.06
C LEU A 63 4.78 3.71 -19.99
N GLN A 64 5.04 2.80 -19.04
CA GLN A 64 6.32 2.08 -18.92
C GLN A 64 6.60 1.21 -20.15
N ALA A 65 5.58 0.50 -20.65
CA ALA A 65 5.69 -0.30 -21.87
C ALA A 65 6.00 0.59 -23.10
N ALA A 66 5.36 1.76 -23.20
CA ALA A 66 5.56 2.68 -24.32
C ALA A 66 6.97 3.29 -24.40
N VAL A 67 7.71 3.35 -23.28
CA VAL A 67 9.09 3.87 -23.24
C VAL A 67 10.16 2.77 -23.25
N GLY A 68 9.78 1.51 -23.49
CA GLY A 68 10.72 0.39 -23.56
C GLY A 68 11.40 0.05 -22.23
N LEU A 69 10.85 0.54 -21.11
CA LEU A 69 11.26 0.14 -19.76
C LEU A 69 10.64 -1.23 -19.42
N GLU A 70 10.97 -2.24 -20.24
CA GLU A 70 10.67 -3.64 -19.99
C GLU A 70 11.65 -4.19 -18.94
N HIS A 71 11.57 -3.71 -17.70
CA HIS A 71 12.23 -4.37 -16.58
C HIS A 71 11.38 -5.58 -16.14
N LEU A 72 11.39 -6.57 -17.04
CA LEU A 72 10.83 -7.92 -16.92
C LEU A 72 11.18 -8.54 -15.54
N SER A 73 10.24 -9.29 -14.97
CA SER A 73 10.45 -10.28 -13.88
C SER A 73 10.64 -9.80 -12.43
N PHE A 74 11.09 -8.58 -12.14
CA PHE A 74 11.45 -8.22 -10.75
C PHE A 74 10.24 -8.03 -9.80
N ILE A 75 9.06 -7.76 -10.37
CA ILE A 75 7.77 -7.55 -9.66
C ILE A 75 6.82 -8.74 -9.80
N THR A 76 7.02 -9.66 -10.76
CA THR A 76 6.05 -10.69 -11.22
C THR A 76 5.58 -11.70 -10.17
N GLY A 77 6.06 -11.59 -8.93
CA GLY A 77 5.40 -12.16 -7.77
C GLY A 77 5.77 -11.47 -6.47
N LEU A 78 6.95 -10.83 -6.38
CA LEU A 78 7.52 -10.39 -5.10
C LEU A 78 6.63 -9.38 -4.36
N GLY A 79 6.00 -8.43 -5.06
CA GLY A 79 5.05 -7.49 -4.42
C GLY A 79 3.79 -8.20 -3.90
N LEU A 80 3.26 -9.16 -4.66
CA LEU A 80 2.11 -9.98 -4.26
C LEU A 80 2.47 -10.91 -3.10
N THR A 81 3.62 -11.59 -3.17
CA THR A 81 4.15 -12.45 -2.12
C THR A 81 4.44 -11.65 -0.86
N LEU A 82 5.03 -10.47 -0.96
CA LEU A 82 5.30 -9.62 0.20
C LEU A 82 4.01 -9.12 0.85
N THR A 83 3.00 -8.78 0.03
CA THR A 83 1.65 -8.44 0.52
C THR A 83 0.99 -9.63 1.22
N GLN A 84 1.10 -10.83 0.65
CA GLN A 84 0.58 -12.05 1.26
C GLN A 84 1.28 -12.36 2.59
N VAL A 85 2.61 -12.34 2.62
CA VAL A 85 3.41 -12.55 3.84
C VAL A 85 3.06 -11.50 4.88
N PHE A 86 2.92 -10.23 4.48
CA PHE A 86 2.48 -9.15 5.35
C PHE A 86 1.14 -9.48 6.00
N PHE A 87 0.13 -9.88 5.22
CA PHE A 87 -1.18 -10.21 5.76
C PHE A 87 -1.18 -11.44 6.66
N HIS A 88 -0.36 -12.45 6.38
CA HIS A 88 -0.21 -13.61 7.26
C HIS A 88 0.37 -13.26 8.64
N ARG A 89 1.00 -12.10 8.82
CA ARG A 89 1.44 -11.64 10.16
C ARG A 89 0.30 -11.20 11.07
N PHE A 90 -0.91 -11.07 10.54
CA PHE A 90 -2.09 -10.56 11.25
C PHE A 90 -3.10 -11.67 11.50
N ASP A 91 -2.62 -12.81 11.99
CA ASP A 91 -3.37 -14.03 12.30
C ASP A 91 -4.01 -14.03 13.70
N GLN A 92 -3.55 -13.17 14.61
CA GLN A 92 -4.08 -13.14 15.97
C GLN A 92 -5.40 -12.37 16.07
N PRO A 93 -6.35 -12.85 16.89
CA PRO A 93 -7.61 -12.16 17.12
C PRO A 93 -7.38 -10.79 17.79
N LEU A 94 -8.29 -9.87 17.52
CA LEU A 94 -8.29 -8.54 18.14
C LEU A 94 -9.07 -8.55 19.45
N GLY A 95 -8.65 -7.70 20.38
CA GLY A 95 -9.45 -7.38 21.56
C GLY A 95 -10.79 -6.76 21.16
N ALA A 96 -11.78 -6.87 22.05
CA ALA A 96 -13.12 -6.33 21.79
C ALA A 96 -13.11 -4.81 21.53
N ASP A 97 -12.19 -4.09 22.18
CA ASP A 97 -11.96 -2.64 22.05
C ASP A 97 -11.40 -2.22 20.68
N ARG A 98 -10.78 -3.15 19.94
CA ARG A 98 -10.12 -2.90 18.65
C ARG A 98 -10.75 -3.69 17.50
N SER A 99 -11.84 -4.39 17.76
CA SER A 99 -12.53 -5.18 16.75
C SER A 99 -13.47 -4.31 15.93
N PRO A 100 -13.62 -4.56 14.62
CA PRO A 100 -14.59 -3.83 13.81
C PRO A 100 -16.02 -4.11 14.29
N ALA A 101 -16.87 -3.09 14.27
CA ALA A 101 -18.30 -3.27 14.50
C ALA A 101 -18.93 -4.14 13.38
N PRO A 102 -19.96 -4.95 13.71
CA PRO A 102 -20.72 -5.72 12.70
C PRO A 102 -21.30 -4.83 11.58
N PRO A 103 -21.43 -5.34 10.35
CA PRO A 103 -21.02 -6.68 9.90
C PRO A 103 -19.48 -6.80 9.77
N VAL A 104 -18.96 -7.92 10.24
CA VAL A 104 -17.51 -8.21 10.21
C VAL A 104 -17.18 -8.94 8.91
N MET A 105 -16.54 -8.23 7.98
CA MET A 105 -16.02 -8.82 6.74
C MET A 105 -14.53 -9.17 6.90
N PRO A 106 -14.01 -10.22 6.25
CA PRO A 106 -12.60 -10.61 6.36
C PRO A 106 -11.63 -9.46 6.10
N ILE A 107 -11.85 -8.68 5.03
CA ILE A 107 -11.01 -7.53 4.70
C ILE A 107 -11.08 -6.41 5.75
N LYS A 108 -12.24 -6.21 6.38
CA LYS A 108 -12.43 -5.23 7.46
C LYS A 108 -11.64 -5.66 8.70
N SER A 109 -11.71 -6.95 9.07
CA SER A 109 -10.92 -7.50 10.17
C SER A 109 -9.41 -7.37 9.94
N LEU A 110 -8.95 -7.70 8.74
CA LEU A 110 -7.54 -7.60 8.36
C LEU A 110 -7.04 -6.14 8.40
N SER A 111 -7.84 -5.21 7.88
CA SER A 111 -7.57 -3.77 7.97
C SER A 111 -7.41 -3.34 9.43
N TYR A 112 -8.36 -3.68 10.30
CA TYR A 112 -8.26 -3.34 11.73
C TYR A 112 -7.05 -4.01 12.40
N ALA A 113 -6.73 -5.26 12.05
CA ALA A 113 -5.59 -5.97 12.64
C ALA A 113 -4.26 -5.32 12.27
N SER A 114 -4.12 -4.88 11.01
CA SER A 114 -2.95 -4.12 10.57
C SER A 114 -2.80 -2.77 11.28
N GLN A 115 -3.91 -2.07 11.57
CA GLN A 115 -3.89 -0.80 12.31
C GLN A 115 -3.59 -0.97 13.81
N ALA A 116 -4.05 -2.08 14.41
CA ALA A 116 -3.89 -2.36 15.83
C ALA A 116 -2.46 -2.77 16.20
N ALA A 117 -1.78 -3.52 15.32
CA ALA A 117 -0.45 -4.06 15.57
C ALA A 117 0.50 -3.90 14.37
N PRO A 118 0.73 -2.67 13.85
CA PRO A 118 1.50 -2.45 12.63
C PRO A 118 2.94 -2.98 12.71
N ARG A 119 3.48 -3.06 13.93
CA ARG A 119 4.77 -3.68 14.24
C ARG A 119 4.88 -5.15 13.85
N ARG A 120 3.81 -5.87 13.49
CA ARG A 120 3.93 -7.27 13.05
C ARG A 120 4.40 -7.41 11.61
N GLY A 121 4.04 -6.46 10.75
CA GLY A 121 4.42 -6.43 9.33
C GLY A 121 5.64 -5.57 9.03
N TRP A 122 6.41 -5.16 10.04
CA TRP A 122 7.49 -4.18 9.88
C TRP A 122 8.61 -4.64 8.96
N ARG A 123 8.89 -5.95 8.91
CA ARG A 123 9.95 -6.51 8.06
C ARG A 123 9.56 -6.37 6.60
N GLU A 124 8.33 -6.72 6.29
CA GLU A 124 7.77 -6.65 4.96
C GLU A 124 7.66 -5.18 4.50
N LEU A 125 7.25 -4.28 5.40
CA LEU A 125 7.24 -2.84 5.13
C LEU A 125 8.65 -2.26 4.91
N LEU A 126 9.67 -2.73 5.63
CA LEU A 126 11.05 -2.30 5.45
C LEU A 126 11.60 -2.75 4.08
N ILE A 127 11.35 -3.99 3.69
CA ILE A 127 11.75 -4.51 2.37
C ILE A 127 11.04 -3.71 1.27
N GLN A 128 9.72 -3.49 1.39
CA GLN A 128 8.96 -2.70 0.42
C GLN A 128 9.49 -1.26 0.33
N THR A 129 9.86 -0.66 1.47
CA THR A 129 10.43 0.69 1.53
C THR A 129 11.78 0.74 0.82
N ALA A 130 12.67 -0.23 1.06
CA ALA A 130 13.97 -0.30 0.38
C ALA A 130 13.81 -0.43 -1.14
N LEU A 131 12.86 -1.25 -1.59
CA LEU A 131 12.52 -1.40 -3.01
C LEU A 131 12.00 -0.09 -3.61
N PHE A 132 11.14 0.64 -2.90
CA PHE A 132 10.64 1.94 -3.33
C PHE A 132 11.72 3.01 -3.40
N VAL A 133 12.61 3.08 -2.40
CA VAL A 133 13.75 4.01 -2.41
C VAL A 133 14.71 3.68 -3.55
N TRP A 134 15.00 2.39 -3.77
CA TRP A 134 15.84 1.96 -4.87
C TRP A 134 15.21 2.28 -6.23
N ALA A 135 13.90 2.03 -6.41
CA ALA A 135 13.18 2.40 -7.62
C ALA A 135 13.21 3.91 -7.87
N LEU A 136 13.04 4.72 -6.82
CA LEU A 136 13.14 6.17 -6.91
C LEU A 136 14.57 6.62 -7.29
N ALA A 137 15.60 6.01 -6.70
CA ALA A 137 16.98 6.29 -7.03
C ALA A 137 17.26 5.96 -8.51
N MET A 138 16.86 4.78 -8.98
CA MET A 138 17.00 4.38 -10.38
C MET A 138 16.27 5.33 -11.33
N LEU A 139 15.05 5.76 -10.96
CA LEU A 139 14.26 6.70 -11.74
C LEU A 139 14.94 8.08 -11.88
N ILE A 140 15.69 8.50 -10.86
CA ILE A 140 16.45 9.76 -10.86
C ILE A 140 17.78 9.60 -11.61
N THR A 141 18.49 8.49 -11.42
CA THR A 141 19.87 8.31 -11.93
C THR A 141 19.92 7.78 -13.36
N GLN A 142 18.93 6.99 -13.79
CA GLN A 142 18.84 6.55 -15.19
C GLN A 142 18.24 7.71 -16.01
N SER A 143 19.15 8.52 -16.53
CA SER A 143 18.90 9.58 -17.51
C SER A 143 19.62 9.19 -18.80
N ALA A 144 19.03 8.29 -19.59
CA ALA A 144 19.41 8.03 -20.98
C ALA A 144 18.40 7.07 -21.62
#